data_AF-A0A932LNL3-F1
#
_entry.id   AF-A0A932LNL3-F1
#
_cell.length_a   1.000
_cell.length_b   1.000
_cell.length_c   1.000
_cell.angle_alpha   90.00
_cell.angle_beta   90.00
_cell.angle_gamma   90.00
#
_symmetry.space_group_name_H-M   'P 1'
#
loop_
_entity.id
_entity.type
_entity.pdbx_description
1 polymer ?
#
loop_
_entity_poly.entity_id
_entity_poly.type
_entity_poly.pdbx_seq_one_letter_code
_entity_poly.pdbx_strand_id
1 'polypeptide(L)'
;MIELTEQQMQALQNGEPTPLRIVNPQTKETFVLLPVDEYERLKGEEYDDSPWTREELHTLAWEAGKQLGWEEMDEYDDLPEKP
;
A
#
# COMPACT_ATOMS: atom_id res chain seq x y z
N MET A 1 -12.99 5.51 24.43
CA MET A 1 -13.00 6.14 23.10
C MET A 1 -13.03 7.64 23.34
N ILE A 2 -12.17 8.42 22.69
CA ILE A 2 -12.22 9.89 22.74
C ILE A 2 -12.95 10.32 21.47
N GLU A 3 -13.92 11.23 21.60
CA GLU A 3 -14.70 11.73 20.47
C GLU A 3 -13.92 12.78 19.68
N LEU A 4 -14.22 12.92 18.38
CA LEU A 4 -13.66 13.96 17.53
C LEU A 4 -14.14 15.34 17.99
N THR A 5 -13.27 16.34 17.88
CA THR A 5 -13.67 17.73 18.11
C THR A 5 -14.52 18.25 16.95
N GLU A 6 -15.30 19.31 17.18
CA GLU A 6 -16.10 19.93 16.11
C GLU A 6 -15.25 20.37 14.92
N GLN A 7 -14.05 20.89 15.18
CA GLN A 7 -13.10 21.29 14.12
C GLN A 7 -12.64 20.09 13.29
N GLN A 8 -12.37 18.95 13.93
CA GLN A 8 -11.98 17.73 13.23
C GLN A 8 -13.14 17.14 12.42
N MET A 9 -14.36 17.17 12.95
CA MET A 9 -15.55 16.76 12.21
C MET A 9 -15.79 17.64 10.98
N GLN A 10 -15.63 18.96 11.10
CA GLN A 10 -15.75 19.89 9.97
C GLN A 10 -14.67 19.64 8.91
N ALA A 11 -13.41 19.43 9.32
CA ALA A 11 -12.32 19.14 8.39
C ALA A 11 -12.57 17.84 7.58
N LEU A 12 -13.12 16.81 8.23
CA LEU A 12 -13.53 15.57 7.56
C LEU A 12 -14.68 15.78 6.56
N GLN A 13 -15.64 16.65 6.87
CA GLN A 13 -16.80 16.92 6.00
C GLN A 13 -16.45 17.83 4.80
N ASN A 14 -15.50 18.75 4.98
CA ASN A 14 -15.17 19.78 3.99
C ASN A 14 -14.18 19.31 2.91
N GLY A 15 -13.78 18.04 2.91
CA GLY A 15 -12.95 17.47 1.85
C GLY A 15 -11.50 17.99 1.86
N GLU A 16 -10.95 18.32 3.03
CA GLU A 16 -9.51 18.52 3.18
C GLU A 16 -8.74 17.28 2.68
N PRO A 17 -7.47 17.44 2.23
CA PRO A 17 -6.70 16.33 1.64
C PRO A 17 -6.72 15.12 2.58
N THR A 18 -7.29 14.03 2.08
CA THR A 18 -7.35 12.74 2.75
C THR A 18 -6.00 12.05 2.57
N PRO A 19 -5.37 11.53 3.64
CA PRO A 19 -5.87 11.49 5.02
C PRO A 19 -5.58 12.78 5.83
N LEU A 20 -6.50 13.14 6.74
CA LEU A 20 -6.43 14.36 7.55
C LEU A 20 -5.18 14.36 8.44
N ARG A 21 -4.45 15.48 8.44
CA ARG A 21 -3.24 15.64 9.26
C ARG A 21 -3.53 16.50 10.48
N ILE A 22 -3.15 16.01 11.65
CA ILE A 22 -3.30 16.72 12.92
C ILE A 22 -1.93 16.97 13.54
N VAL A 23 -1.72 18.15 14.10
CA VAL A 23 -0.43 18.52 14.71
C VAL A 23 -0.61 18.56 16.22
N ASN A 24 0.27 17.89 16.96
CA ASN A 24 0.36 18.05 18.41
C ASN A 24 0.94 19.45 18.71
N PRO A 25 0.19 20.36 19.34
CA PRO A 25 0.64 21.73 19.55
C PRO A 25 1.83 21.83 20.52
N GLN A 26 2.01 20.85 21.41
CA GLN A 26 3.10 20.80 22.40
C GLN A 26 4.39 20.27 21.78
N THR A 27 4.34 19.19 21.00
CA THR A 27 5.53 18.54 20.42
C THR A 27 5.83 18.94 18.98
N LYS A 28 4.88 19.59 18.29
CA LYS A 28 4.90 19.88 16.84
C LYS A 28 4.93 18.65 15.94
N GLU A 29 4.77 17.46 16.51
CA GLU A 29 4.66 16.22 15.77
C GLU A 29 3.35 16.17 14.98
N THR A 30 3.41 15.62 13.77
CA THR A 30 2.26 15.51 12.87
C THR A 30 1.80 14.06 12.80
N PHE A 31 0.50 13.85 13.02
CA PHE A 31 -0.16 12.56 12.93
C PHE A 31 -1.14 12.55 11.77
N VAL A 32 -1.46 11.36 11.29
CA VAL A 32 -2.46 11.11 10.26
C VAL A 32 -3.67 10.47 10.93
N LEU A 33 -4.86 11.02 10.71
CA LEU A 33 -6.12 10.45 11.17
C LEU A 33 -6.67 9.53 10.07
N LEU A 34 -6.86 8.26 10.41
CA LEU A 34 -7.42 7.24 9.51
C LEU A 34 -8.71 6.67 10.12
N PRO A 35 -9.74 6.38 9.30
CA PRO A 35 -10.85 5.53 9.69
C PRO A 35 -10.34 4.18 10.21
N VAL A 36 -11.02 3.62 11.21
CA VAL A 36 -10.61 2.34 11.82
C VAL A 36 -10.56 1.23 10.78
N ASP A 37 -11.53 1.15 9.86
CA ASP A 37 -11.53 0.14 8.81
C ASP A 37 -10.31 0.24 7.88
N GLU A 38 -9.83 1.45 7.60
CA GLU A 38 -8.63 1.68 6.78
C GLU A 38 -7.36 1.35 7.56
N TYR A 39 -7.29 1.75 8.83
CA TYR A 39 -6.17 1.42 9.71
C TYR A 39 -6.02 -0.09 9.89
N GLU A 40 -7.11 -0.82 10.14
CA GLU A 40 -7.07 -2.28 10.31
C GLU A 40 -6.70 -3.00 9.01
N ARG A 41 -7.11 -2.48 7.84
CA ARG A 41 -6.62 -2.98 6.55
C ARG A 41 -5.11 -2.78 6.37
N LEU A 42 -4.60 -1.59 6.70
CA LEU A 42 -3.17 -1.30 6.60
C LEU A 42 -2.33 -2.10 7.60
N LYS A 43 -2.90 -2.42 8.76
CA LYS A 43 -2.25 -3.20 9.81
C LYS A 43 -2.38 -4.71 9.60
N GLY A 44 -3.35 -5.15 8.80
CA GLY A 44 -3.59 -6.56 8.50
C GLY A 44 -2.42 -7.20 7.77
N GLU A 45 -2.45 -8.53 7.69
CA GLU A 45 -1.48 -9.38 6.96
C GLU A 45 -1.34 -9.03 5.45
N GLU A 46 -2.15 -8.11 4.93
CA GLU A 46 -2.09 -7.66 3.53
C GLU A 46 -0.93 -6.69 3.24
N TYR A 47 -0.40 -5.98 4.23
CA TYR A 47 0.79 -5.15 4.04
C TYR A 47 2.03 -5.88 4.53
N ASP A 48 2.59 -6.72 3.65
CA ASP A 48 3.91 -7.31 3.83
C ASP A 48 4.97 -6.39 3.22
N ASP A 49 5.79 -5.76 4.07
CA ASP A 49 6.93 -4.95 3.67
C ASP A 49 8.24 -5.76 3.57
N SER A 50 8.15 -7.09 3.72
CA SER A 50 9.27 -7.98 3.48
C SER A 50 9.76 -7.89 2.02
N PRO A 51 11.04 -8.18 1.76
CA PRO A 51 11.52 -8.35 0.39
C PRO A 51 10.69 -9.39 -0.35
N TRP A 52 10.41 -9.12 -1.62
CA TRP A 52 9.62 -10.02 -2.46
C TRP A 52 10.29 -11.39 -2.53
N THR A 53 9.49 -12.44 -2.37
CA THR A 53 9.94 -13.81 -2.56
C THR A 53 10.29 -14.06 -4.03
N ARG A 54 11.05 -15.14 -4.28
CA ARG A 54 11.42 -15.53 -5.65
C ARG A 54 10.18 -15.80 -6.52
N GLU A 55 9.14 -16.37 -5.93
CA GLU A 55 7.89 -16.71 -6.63
C GLU A 55 7.09 -15.46 -7.00
N GLU A 56 7.01 -14.47 -6.11
CA GLU A 56 6.37 -13.18 -6.40
C GLU A 56 7.12 -12.40 -7.47
N LEU A 57 8.46 -12.37 -7.40
CA LEU A 57 9.29 -11.75 -8.45
C LEU A 57 9.11 -12.41 -9.81
N HIS A 58 9.02 -13.74 -9.86
CA HIS A 58 8.76 -14.48 -11.09
C HIS A 58 7.39 -14.13 -11.68
N THR A 59 6.37 -14.06 -10.83
CA THR A 59 5.00 -13.70 -11.23
C THR A 59 4.94 -12.27 -11.78
N LEU A 60 5.62 -11.32 -11.12
CA LEU A 60 5.73 -9.94 -11.60
C LEU A 60 6.45 -9.84 -12.95
N ALA A 61 7.55 -10.58 -13.11
CA ALA A 61 8.32 -10.60 -14.36
C ALA A 61 7.48 -11.16 -15.51
N TRP A 62 6.69 -12.20 -15.24
CA TRP A 62 5.73 -12.77 -16.18
C TRP A 62 4.65 -11.78 -16.59
N GLU A 63 3.99 -11.13 -15.63
CA GLU A 63 2.97 -10.10 -15.90
C GLU A 63 3.53 -8.92 -16.70
N ALA A 64 4.74 -8.46 -16.36
CA ALA A 64 5.43 -7.41 -17.10
C ALA A 64 5.78 -7.86 -18.53
N GLY A 65 6.22 -9.11 -18.71
CA GLY A 65 6.47 -9.70 -20.02
C GLY A 65 5.22 -9.72 -20.90
N LYS A 66 4.07 -10.15 -20.35
CA LYS A 66 2.79 -10.12 -21.06
C LYS A 66 2.40 -8.72 -21.53
N GLN A 67 2.53 -7.72 -20.66
CA GLN A 67 2.23 -6.32 -21.01
C GLN A 67 3.14 -5.77 -22.12
N LEU A 68 4.36 -6.30 -22.23
CA LEU A 68 5.30 -5.93 -23.29
C LEU A 68 5.11 -6.76 -24.58
N GLY A 69 4.13 -7.67 -24.63
CA GLY A 69 3.85 -8.53 -25.77
C GLY A 69 4.74 -9.77 -25.85
N TRP A 70 5.30 -10.22 -24.73
CA TRP A 70 6.17 -11.41 -24.64
C TRP A 70 5.36 -12.68 -24.31
N GLU A 71 4.04 -12.67 -24.59
CA GLU A 71 3.10 -13.77 -24.33
C GLU A 71 3.44 -15.08 -25.06
N GLU A 72 4.37 -15.06 -26.03
CA GLU A 72 4.80 -16.25 -26.77
C GLU A 72 6.20 -16.75 -26.37
N MET A 73 6.74 -16.33 -25.21
CA MET A 73 8.04 -16.81 -24.71
C MET A 73 7.94 -17.99 -23.71
N ASP A 74 6.77 -18.60 -23.56
CA ASP A 74 6.53 -19.80 -22.74
C ASP A 74 7.53 -20.95 -23.03
N GLU A 75 8.07 -21.01 -24.25
CA GLU A 75 9.08 -21.99 -24.68
C GLU A 75 10.43 -21.84 -23.94
N TYR A 76 10.68 -20.68 -23.31
CA TYR A 76 11.93 -20.38 -22.61
C TYR A 76 11.84 -20.59 -21.09
N ASP A 77 10.64 -20.73 -20.52
CA ASP A 77 10.43 -20.91 -19.07
C ASP A 77 10.96 -22.25 -18.56
N ASP A 78 10.90 -23.29 -19.40
CA ASP A 78 11.39 -24.64 -19.08
C ASP A 78 12.88 -24.84 -19.41
N LEU A 79 13.58 -23.79 -19.86
CA LEU A 79 15.00 -23.94 -20.18
C LEU A 79 15.83 -24.06 -18.90
N PRO A 80 16.68 -25.09 -18.78
CA PRO A 80 17.56 -25.21 -17.64
C PRO A 80 18.51 -24.00 -17.58
N GLU A 81 18.65 -23.40 -16.40
CA GLU A 81 19.65 -22.36 -16.16
C GLU A 81 21.03 -22.88 -16.63
N LYS A 82 21.71 -22.08 -17.46
CA LYS A 82 23.04 -22.45 -17.95
C LYS A 82 24.02 -22.54 -16.77
N PRO A 83 24.95 -23.52 -16.81
CA PRO A 83 25.89 -23.80 -15.72
C PRO A 83 26.86 -22.66 -15.44
#